data_AF-A0A2S8H4N4-F1
#
_entry.id   AF-A0A2S8H4N4-F1
#
_cell.length_a   1.000
_cell.length_b   1.000
_cell.length_c   1.000
_cell.angle_alpha   90.00
_cell.angle_beta   90.00
_cell.angle_gamma   90.00
#
_symmetry.space_group_name_H-M   'P 1'
#
loop_
_entity.id
_entity.type
_entity.pdbx_description
1 polymer ?
#
loop_
_entity_poly.entity_id
_entity_poly.type
_entity_poly.pdbx_seq_one_letter_code
_entity_poly.pdbx_strand_id
1 'polypeptide(L)'
;MTKSKKFDFFDTQGISTFLNEHGYCVIKPQDDSLETFRDIAGKFGLIQFHTKSDENGVVGGGDPINKDWQNFKDDYHGELSSDFFPHTDGSFLNGMTYVDGVAKKITPPKFVILQCISKPETGGDNFLVDGQRIYDDLLANHADILKILMTSGSVTYCRDDLLSIDCSVFEKVNDDKLRIRYRYDSTAFIPEWASAAFNHIQNKYSSNEDYVTNISLEPGEILVMDNLRVLHARHKFVNGNKQRKVRRLWIADDSSTTFKNILNQSPVRRAMLPFQKYNVAPQGNAEHLFIEYACGIHYQSGKCLSKAYDELDMIAE
;
A
#
# COMPACT_ATOMS: atom_id res chain seq x y z
N MET A 1 -16.85 -18.10 -3.33
CA MET A 1 -17.63 -16.85 -3.16
C MET A 1 -16.96 -16.01 -2.08
N THR A 2 -16.15 -15.04 -2.47
CA THR A 2 -15.56 -14.07 -1.55
C THR A 2 -16.65 -13.12 -1.05
N LYS A 3 -16.82 -13.05 0.28
CA LYS A 3 -17.86 -12.24 0.92
C LYS A 3 -17.38 -10.81 1.01
N SER A 4 -18.03 -9.88 0.31
CA SER A 4 -17.91 -8.45 0.64
C SER A 4 -18.86 -8.15 1.80
N LYS A 5 -18.31 -7.88 2.98
CA LYS A 5 -19.08 -7.40 4.14
C LYS A 5 -18.96 -5.88 4.20
N LYS A 6 -20.11 -5.21 4.23
CA LYS A 6 -20.21 -3.78 4.49
C LYS A 6 -20.63 -3.55 5.93
N PHE A 7 -19.96 -2.63 6.61
CA PHE A 7 -20.25 -2.25 7.98
C PHE A 7 -21.05 -0.95 7.98
N ASP A 8 -22.30 -0.97 8.48
CA ASP A 8 -23.16 0.22 8.53
C ASP A 8 -22.74 1.25 9.60
N PHE A 9 -21.81 0.87 10.46
CA PHE A 9 -21.21 1.72 11.48
C PHE A 9 -19.80 1.22 11.82
N PHE A 10 -19.03 2.03 12.55
CA PHE A 10 -17.67 1.66 12.95
C PHE A 10 -17.70 0.66 14.13
N ASP A 11 -17.79 -0.64 13.80
CA ASP A 11 -17.68 -1.76 14.74
C ASP A 11 -16.21 -2.19 14.86
N THR A 12 -15.50 -1.70 15.88
CA THR A 12 -14.05 -1.96 16.05
C THR A 12 -13.71 -3.45 16.03
N GLN A 13 -14.46 -4.29 16.76
CA GLN A 13 -14.15 -5.72 16.87
C GLN A 13 -14.51 -6.47 15.59
N GLY A 14 -15.68 -6.19 15.01
CA GLY A 14 -16.09 -6.81 13.76
C GLY A 14 -15.20 -6.41 12.58
N ILE A 15 -14.76 -5.14 12.52
CA ILE A 15 -13.84 -4.65 11.51
C ILE A 15 -12.46 -5.30 11.67
N SER A 16 -11.91 -5.35 12.89
CA SER A 16 -10.61 -6.00 13.13
C SER A 16 -10.64 -7.48 12.74
N THR A 17 -11.69 -8.20 13.14
CA THR A 17 -11.85 -9.62 12.77
C THR A 17 -11.88 -9.80 11.26
N PHE A 18 -12.67 -8.99 10.56
CA PHE A 18 -12.81 -9.08 9.11
C PHE A 18 -11.53 -8.67 8.36
N LEU A 19 -10.80 -7.66 8.87
CA LEU A 19 -9.49 -7.29 8.35
C LEU A 19 -8.46 -8.42 8.53
N ASN A 20 -8.43 -9.09 9.68
CA ASN A 20 -7.55 -10.26 9.88
C ASN A 20 -7.84 -11.38 8.87
N GLU A 21 -9.11 -11.64 8.58
CA GLU A 21 -9.49 -12.67 7.63
C GLU A 21 -9.19 -12.27 6.17
N HIS A 22 -9.43 -11.01 5.79
CA HIS A 22 -9.50 -10.62 4.38
C HIS A 22 -8.53 -9.52 3.94
N GLY A 23 -7.87 -8.82 4.87
CA GLY A 23 -6.97 -7.70 4.59
C GLY A 23 -7.66 -6.41 4.10
N TYR A 24 -8.99 -6.36 4.08
CA TYR A 24 -9.75 -5.16 3.72
C TYR A 24 -11.10 -5.12 4.45
N CYS A 25 -11.75 -3.95 4.47
CA CYS A 25 -13.16 -3.83 4.85
C CYS A 25 -13.84 -2.66 4.14
N VAL A 26 -15.17 -2.71 4.01
CA VAL A 26 -15.98 -1.58 3.50
C VAL A 26 -16.84 -1.03 4.63
N ILE A 27 -16.76 0.27 4.87
CA ILE A 27 -17.51 1.00 5.89
C ILE A 27 -18.47 1.96 5.21
N LYS A 28 -19.73 1.95 5.63
CA LYS A 28 -20.74 2.91 5.23
C LYS A 28 -20.88 3.96 6.34
N PRO A 29 -20.36 5.18 6.15
CA PRO A 29 -20.46 6.23 7.15
C PRO A 29 -21.88 6.81 7.24
N GLN A 30 -22.08 7.68 8.25
CA GLN A 30 -23.34 8.41 8.44
C GLN A 30 -23.58 9.46 7.35
N ASP A 31 -22.51 10.06 6.82
CA ASP A 31 -22.52 11.02 5.72
C ASP A 31 -21.26 10.88 4.85
N ASP A 32 -21.22 11.60 3.72
CA ASP A 32 -20.12 11.59 2.75
C ASP A 32 -19.15 12.79 2.89
N SER A 33 -19.19 13.48 4.03
CA SER A 33 -18.34 14.65 4.29
C SER A 33 -16.85 14.29 4.35
N LEU A 34 -16.00 15.31 4.16
CA LEU A 34 -14.55 15.15 4.25
C LEU A 34 -14.13 14.88 5.71
N GLU A 35 -14.82 15.51 6.65
CA GLU A 35 -14.62 15.40 8.09
C GLU A 35 -14.89 13.96 8.54
N THR A 36 -16.05 13.39 8.19
CA THR A 36 -16.38 12.00 8.50
C THR A 36 -15.38 11.01 7.90
N PHE A 37 -14.91 11.27 6.68
CA PHE A 37 -13.87 10.44 6.06
C PHE A 37 -12.55 10.46 6.85
N ARG A 38 -12.11 11.64 7.27
CA ARG A 38 -10.88 11.81 8.06
C ARG A 38 -11.00 11.18 9.44
N ASP A 39 -12.14 11.35 10.10
CA ASP A 39 -12.39 10.79 11.43
C ASP A 39 -12.36 9.26 11.40
N ILE A 40 -12.97 8.64 10.38
CA ILE A 40 -12.90 7.19 10.19
C ILE A 40 -11.47 6.74 9.88
N ALA A 41 -10.77 7.44 8.99
CA ALA A 41 -9.39 7.10 8.64
C ALA A 41 -8.44 7.21 9.83
N GLY A 42 -8.61 8.23 10.69
CA GLY A 42 -7.79 8.45 11.88
C GLY A 42 -7.88 7.33 12.93
N LYS A 43 -8.95 6.51 12.90
CA LYS A 43 -9.06 5.31 13.76
C LYS A 43 -8.13 4.18 13.34
N PHE A 44 -7.51 4.25 12.17
CA PHE A 44 -6.55 3.25 11.68
C PHE A 44 -5.08 3.63 11.96
N GLY A 45 -4.82 4.88 12.36
CA GLY A 45 -3.48 5.35 12.73
C GLY A 45 -3.22 6.80 12.30
N LEU A 46 -1.94 7.19 12.35
CA LEU A 46 -1.51 8.53 11.94
C LEU A 46 -1.53 8.68 10.42
N ILE A 47 -2.00 9.83 9.94
CA ILE A 47 -2.05 10.13 8.50
C ILE A 47 -0.64 10.31 7.96
N GLN A 48 -0.30 9.58 6.91
CA GLN A 48 0.87 9.80 6.08
C GLN A 48 0.49 10.66 4.88
N PHE A 49 1.21 11.75 4.66
CA PHE A 49 0.97 12.65 3.54
C PHE A 49 1.36 12.00 2.22
N HIS A 50 0.76 12.52 1.15
CA HIS A 50 1.11 12.19 -0.22
C HIS A 50 1.52 13.48 -0.93
N THR A 51 2.38 13.40 -1.94
CA THR A 51 2.72 14.57 -2.79
C THR A 51 1.52 15.23 -3.51
N LYS A 52 0.33 14.64 -3.43
CA LYS A 52 -0.93 15.13 -4.01
C LYS A 52 -2.00 15.42 -2.96
N SER A 53 -1.67 15.27 -1.68
CA SER A 53 -2.64 15.57 -0.65
C SER A 53 -2.77 17.08 -0.47
N ASP A 54 -3.93 17.49 0.00
CA ASP A 54 -4.12 18.79 0.63
C ASP A 54 -3.40 18.87 2.00
N GLU A 55 -3.55 20.00 2.68
CA GLU A 55 -2.98 20.27 4.02
C GLU A 55 -3.42 19.29 5.10
N ASN A 56 -4.49 18.52 4.84
CA ASN A 56 -5.04 17.54 5.76
C ASN A 56 -4.61 16.11 5.42
N GLY A 57 -3.72 15.93 4.43
CA GLY A 57 -3.26 14.62 3.99
C GLY A 57 -4.20 13.91 3.01
N VAL A 58 -5.30 14.55 2.59
CA VAL A 58 -6.31 13.94 1.71
C VAL A 58 -6.00 14.23 0.25
N VAL A 59 -5.86 13.18 -0.56
CA VAL A 59 -5.83 13.30 -2.02
C VAL A 59 -7.27 13.39 -2.53
N GLY A 60 -7.58 14.42 -3.32
CA GLY A 60 -8.94 14.67 -3.83
C GLY A 60 -9.87 15.38 -2.83
N GLY A 61 -9.35 15.84 -1.69
CA GLY A 61 -10.09 16.63 -0.69
C GLY A 61 -10.15 18.12 -0.98
N GLY A 62 -9.15 18.65 -1.71
CA GLY A 62 -9.02 20.05 -2.07
C GLY A 62 -7.80 20.29 -2.97
N ASP A 63 -7.25 21.51 -2.92
CA ASP A 63 -6.03 21.85 -3.64
C ASP A 63 -4.81 21.13 -3.04
N PRO A 64 -3.96 20.49 -3.87
CA PRO A 64 -2.79 19.81 -3.36
C PRO A 64 -1.72 20.80 -2.90
N ILE A 65 -1.05 20.51 -1.77
CA ILE A 65 0.04 21.34 -1.23
C ILE A 65 1.20 21.43 -2.23
N ASN A 66 1.50 20.31 -2.90
CA ASN A 66 2.51 20.23 -3.92
C ASN A 66 1.86 20.07 -5.31
N LYS A 67 2.31 20.87 -6.27
CA LYS A 67 1.83 20.85 -7.66
C LYS A 67 2.86 20.28 -8.64
N ASP A 68 4.07 19.97 -8.20
CA ASP A 68 5.17 19.46 -9.05
C ASP A 68 4.80 18.17 -9.78
N TRP A 69 3.98 17.32 -9.13
CA TRP A 69 3.50 16.05 -9.71
C TRP A 69 2.75 16.24 -11.03
N GLN A 70 2.19 17.43 -11.29
CA GLN A 70 1.48 17.73 -12.53
C GLN A 70 2.41 17.66 -13.75
N ASN A 71 3.71 17.91 -13.56
CA ASN A 71 4.71 17.78 -14.61
C ASN A 71 5.04 16.32 -14.96
N PHE A 72 4.64 15.38 -14.11
CA PHE A 72 4.89 13.94 -14.23
C PHE A 72 3.58 13.15 -14.25
N LYS A 73 2.49 13.74 -14.74
CA LYS A 73 1.12 13.17 -14.63
C LYS A 73 1.01 11.73 -15.13
N ASP A 74 1.79 11.37 -16.14
CA ASP A 74 1.78 10.02 -16.74
C ASP A 74 2.28 8.94 -15.75
N ASP A 75 3.11 9.30 -14.76
CA ASP A 75 3.57 8.41 -13.68
C ASP A 75 2.48 8.22 -12.59
N TYR A 76 1.29 8.79 -12.77
CA TYR A 76 0.17 8.74 -11.84
C TYR A 76 -1.03 8.04 -12.48
N HIS A 77 -0.90 6.74 -12.76
CA HIS A 77 -1.94 5.89 -13.37
C HIS A 77 -3.31 5.97 -12.67
N GLY A 78 -3.35 6.29 -11.37
CA GLY A 78 -4.60 6.54 -10.64
C GLY A 78 -5.46 7.68 -11.20
N GLU A 79 -4.87 8.59 -11.99
CA GLU A 79 -5.55 9.71 -12.65
C GLU A 79 -6.09 9.37 -14.03
N LEU A 80 -5.66 8.24 -14.61
CA LEU A 80 -6.06 7.81 -15.93
C LEU A 80 -7.39 7.05 -15.85
N SER A 81 -8.11 6.97 -16.97
CA SER A 81 -9.35 6.18 -17.09
C SER A 81 -9.11 4.72 -17.49
N SER A 82 -7.89 4.37 -17.90
CA SER A 82 -7.48 3.00 -18.23
C SER A 82 -7.56 2.07 -17.01
N ASP A 83 -7.36 0.78 -17.22
CA ASP A 83 -7.15 -0.16 -16.13
C ASP A 83 -5.97 0.29 -15.26
N PHE A 84 -6.12 0.13 -13.96
CA PHE A 84 -5.03 0.26 -13.00
C PHE A 84 -4.80 -1.12 -12.38
N PHE A 85 -3.72 -1.77 -12.81
CA PHE A 85 -3.40 -3.16 -12.43
C PHE A 85 -3.14 -3.32 -10.92
N PRO A 86 -3.27 -4.54 -10.37
CA PRO A 86 -2.97 -4.83 -8.96
C PRO A 86 -1.62 -4.31 -8.51
N HIS A 87 -1.65 -3.51 -7.44
CA HIS A 87 -0.46 -2.91 -6.85
C HIS A 87 -0.62 -2.60 -5.37
N THR A 88 0.52 -2.32 -4.73
CA THR A 88 0.59 -1.62 -3.44
C THR A 88 0.99 -0.16 -3.64
N ASP A 89 0.46 0.72 -2.81
CA ASP A 89 0.81 2.14 -2.82
C ASP A 89 2.12 2.40 -2.07
N GLY A 90 2.86 3.41 -2.50
CA GLY A 90 4.09 3.85 -1.84
C GLY A 90 5.29 2.92 -1.99
N SER A 91 5.31 1.97 -2.93
CA SER A 91 6.43 1.01 -3.13
C SER A 91 7.82 1.66 -3.31
N PHE A 92 7.87 2.90 -3.80
CA PHE A 92 9.10 3.70 -3.94
C PHE A 92 9.57 4.37 -2.64
N LEU A 93 8.80 4.27 -1.54
CA LEU A 93 9.15 4.86 -0.25
C LEU A 93 10.07 3.94 0.54
N ASN A 94 11.33 4.34 0.68
CA ASN A 94 12.28 3.75 1.61
C ASN A 94 13.37 4.78 1.93
N GLY A 95 13.05 5.77 2.78
CA GLY A 95 13.95 6.90 3.00
C GLY A 95 13.80 7.53 4.38
N MET A 96 14.23 8.78 4.49
CA MET A 96 14.14 9.57 5.71
C MET A 96 13.38 10.87 5.49
N THR A 97 12.40 11.15 6.35
CA THR A 97 11.72 12.44 6.48
C THR A 97 12.17 13.13 7.77
N TYR A 98 11.90 14.42 7.98
CA TYR A 98 12.22 15.11 9.24
C TYR A 98 10.96 15.60 9.93
N VAL A 99 10.77 15.15 11.17
CA VAL A 99 9.69 15.60 12.06
C VAL A 99 10.35 16.26 13.25
N ASP A 100 10.06 17.53 13.49
CA ASP A 100 10.60 18.32 14.60
C ASP A 100 12.14 18.26 14.69
N GLY A 101 12.81 18.32 13.54
CA GLY A 101 14.27 18.26 13.43
C GLY A 101 14.89 16.86 13.58
N VAL A 102 14.07 15.82 13.76
CA VAL A 102 14.51 14.43 13.92
C VAL A 102 14.26 13.66 12.63
N ALA A 103 15.30 12.98 12.11
CA ALA A 103 15.17 12.13 10.94
C ALA A 103 14.42 10.84 11.30
N LYS A 104 13.31 10.56 10.61
CA LYS A 104 12.48 9.37 10.80
C LYS A 104 12.41 8.56 9.52
N LYS A 105 12.38 7.23 9.63
CA LYS A 105 12.14 6.35 8.48
C LYS A 105 10.78 6.66 7.87
N ILE A 106 10.73 6.70 6.54
CA ILE A 106 9.47 6.68 5.80
C ILE A 106 9.43 5.46 4.91
N THR A 107 8.31 4.78 4.93
CA THR A 107 8.06 3.48 4.29
C THR A 107 6.72 3.55 3.54
N PRO A 108 6.35 2.52 2.75
CA PRO A 108 5.01 2.43 2.19
C PRO A 108 3.96 2.47 3.32
N PRO A 109 2.80 3.10 3.11
CA PRO A 109 1.77 3.21 4.14
C PRO A 109 1.21 1.85 4.51
N LYS A 110 0.81 1.66 5.77
CA LYS A 110 0.21 0.40 6.24
C LYS A 110 -1.25 0.23 5.82
N PHE A 111 -1.97 1.34 5.67
CA PHE A 111 -3.30 1.34 5.07
C PHE A 111 -3.42 2.34 3.93
N VAL A 112 -4.21 1.95 2.94
CA VAL A 112 -4.78 2.85 1.93
C VAL A 112 -6.28 2.87 2.13
N ILE A 113 -6.83 4.08 2.26
CA ILE A 113 -8.25 4.28 2.54
C ILE A 113 -8.85 5.13 1.43
N LEU A 114 -9.91 4.64 0.79
CA LEU A 114 -10.60 5.28 -0.33
C LEU A 114 -12.04 5.58 0.03
N GLN A 115 -12.52 6.80 -0.23
CA GLN A 115 -13.96 7.13 -0.18
C GLN A 115 -14.48 7.40 -1.58
N CYS A 116 -15.58 6.75 -1.96
CA CYS A 116 -16.27 7.08 -3.20
C CYS A 116 -17.05 8.38 -3.03
N ILE A 117 -16.79 9.38 -3.86
CA ILE A 117 -17.57 10.63 -3.91
C ILE A 117 -18.59 10.57 -5.05
N SER A 118 -18.15 10.09 -6.21
CA SER A 118 -19.04 9.83 -7.34
C SER A 118 -18.49 8.74 -8.23
N LYS A 119 -19.41 7.95 -8.79
CA LYS A 119 -19.11 6.87 -9.75
C LYS A 119 -18.99 7.43 -11.18
N PRO A 120 -18.17 6.81 -12.05
CA PRO A 120 -18.22 7.07 -13.49
C PRO A 120 -19.57 6.61 -14.08
N GLU A 121 -19.78 6.85 -15.37
CA GLU A 121 -20.96 6.37 -16.08
C GLU A 121 -20.90 4.84 -16.28
N THR A 122 -19.73 4.31 -16.62
CA THR A 122 -19.50 2.85 -16.76
C THR A 122 -18.13 2.44 -16.22
N GLY A 123 -18.04 1.21 -15.70
CA GLY A 123 -16.81 0.61 -15.19
C GLY A 123 -16.29 1.26 -13.90
N GLY A 124 -14.98 1.18 -13.66
CA GLY A 124 -14.33 1.87 -12.53
C GLY A 124 -14.49 1.22 -11.16
N ASP A 125 -15.08 0.02 -11.13
CA ASP A 125 -15.10 -0.83 -9.94
C ASP A 125 -13.68 -1.20 -9.52
N ASN A 126 -13.48 -1.31 -8.21
CA ASN A 126 -12.22 -1.74 -7.64
C ASN A 126 -12.19 -3.26 -7.59
N PHE A 127 -10.99 -3.82 -7.61
CA PHE A 127 -10.81 -5.22 -7.28
C PHE A 127 -9.51 -5.42 -6.51
N LEU A 128 -9.50 -6.45 -5.68
CA LEU A 128 -8.44 -6.74 -4.73
C LEU A 128 -7.88 -8.12 -4.98
N VAL A 129 -6.59 -8.29 -4.71
CA VAL A 129 -5.91 -9.58 -4.71
C VAL A 129 -5.20 -9.75 -3.38
N ASP A 130 -5.49 -10.85 -2.68
CA ASP A 130 -4.94 -11.11 -1.35
C ASP A 130 -3.52 -11.67 -1.43
N GLY A 131 -2.52 -10.86 -1.03
CA GLY A 131 -1.12 -11.25 -1.02
C GLY A 131 -0.80 -12.36 -0.03
N GLN A 132 -1.59 -12.56 1.04
CA GLN A 132 -1.44 -13.73 1.92
C GLN A 132 -1.69 -15.01 1.12
N ARG A 133 -2.76 -15.02 0.33
CA ARG A 133 -3.11 -16.19 -0.48
C ARG A 133 -2.11 -16.45 -1.60
N ILE A 134 -1.58 -15.40 -2.23
CA ILE A 134 -0.48 -15.53 -3.19
C ILE A 134 0.74 -16.16 -2.50
N TYR A 135 1.12 -15.62 -1.34
CA TYR A 135 2.25 -16.13 -0.57
C TYR A 135 2.08 -17.61 -0.20
N ASP A 136 0.92 -17.99 0.33
CA ASP A 136 0.63 -19.37 0.73
C ASP A 136 0.65 -20.34 -0.46
N ASP A 137 0.11 -19.93 -1.61
CA ASP A 137 0.13 -20.74 -2.84
C ASP A 137 1.54 -20.91 -3.39
N LEU A 138 2.31 -19.82 -3.47
CA LEU A 138 3.72 -19.88 -3.88
C LEU A 138 4.55 -20.74 -2.92
N LEU A 139 4.33 -20.63 -1.62
CA LEU A 139 5.02 -21.43 -0.62
C LEU A 139 4.73 -22.92 -0.79
N ALA A 140 3.48 -23.28 -1.10
CA ALA A 140 3.07 -24.67 -1.28
C ALA A 140 3.51 -25.26 -2.62
N ASN A 141 3.45 -24.47 -3.69
CA ASN A 141 3.48 -24.98 -5.07
C ASN A 141 4.66 -24.48 -5.91
N HIS A 142 5.27 -23.35 -5.54
CA HIS A 142 6.28 -22.63 -6.34
C HIS A 142 7.38 -22.00 -5.46
N ALA A 143 7.97 -22.80 -4.56
CA ALA A 143 8.94 -22.35 -3.57
C ALA A 143 10.21 -21.70 -4.17
N ASP A 144 10.61 -22.12 -5.37
CA ASP A 144 11.70 -21.55 -6.16
C ASP A 144 11.39 -20.11 -6.63
N ILE A 145 10.17 -19.89 -7.12
CA ILE A 145 9.66 -18.57 -7.49
C ILE A 145 9.55 -17.68 -6.25
N LEU A 146 9.01 -18.22 -5.15
CA LEU A 146 8.91 -17.49 -3.89
C LEU A 146 10.28 -17.03 -3.40
N LYS A 147 11.29 -17.91 -3.45
CA LYS A 147 12.67 -17.58 -3.07
C LYS A 147 13.16 -16.36 -3.83
N ILE A 148 13.03 -16.34 -5.16
CA ILE A 148 13.40 -15.19 -5.99
C ILE A 148 12.66 -13.92 -5.57
N LEU A 149 11.35 -14.01 -5.33
CA LEU A 149 10.51 -12.88 -4.92
C LEU A 149 10.79 -12.36 -3.51
N MET A 150 11.43 -13.16 -2.66
CA MET A 150 11.89 -12.78 -1.32
C MET A 150 13.33 -12.25 -1.29
N THR A 151 14.11 -12.47 -2.36
CA THR A 151 15.51 -12.03 -2.43
C THR A 151 15.61 -10.52 -2.59
N SER A 152 16.36 -9.86 -1.70
CA SER A 152 16.72 -8.44 -1.84
C SER A 152 17.42 -8.20 -3.18
N GLY A 153 16.99 -7.17 -3.91
CA GLY A 153 17.47 -6.91 -5.27
C GLY A 153 16.61 -7.51 -6.37
N SER A 154 15.57 -8.29 -6.05
CA SER A 154 14.65 -8.81 -7.08
C SER A 154 13.81 -7.71 -7.74
N VAL A 155 13.70 -6.53 -7.13
CA VAL A 155 12.99 -5.38 -7.69
C VAL A 155 13.53 -4.06 -7.13
N THR A 156 13.50 -3.02 -7.96
CA THR A 156 13.75 -1.63 -7.60
C THR A 156 12.55 -0.80 -8.00
N TYR A 157 12.14 0.14 -7.14
CA TYR A 157 11.04 1.06 -7.45
C TYR A 157 11.58 2.47 -7.63
N CYS A 158 11.26 3.09 -8.76
CA CYS A 158 11.67 4.45 -9.11
C CYS A 158 10.45 5.26 -9.55
N ARG A 159 10.24 6.42 -8.93
CA ARG A 159 9.17 7.34 -9.30
C ARG A 159 9.56 8.76 -8.93
N ASP A 160 9.35 9.70 -9.85
CA ASP A 160 9.74 11.10 -9.68
C ASP A 160 11.23 11.22 -9.25
N ASP A 161 11.47 11.86 -8.10
CA ASP A 161 12.77 12.06 -7.46
C ASP A 161 13.06 11.02 -6.36
N LEU A 162 12.36 9.88 -6.37
CA LEU A 162 12.45 8.82 -5.36
C LEU A 162 12.90 7.48 -5.95
N LEU A 163 13.81 6.83 -5.23
CA LEU A 163 14.38 5.54 -5.61
C LEU A 163 14.48 4.63 -4.38
N SER A 164 13.95 3.42 -4.50
CA SER A 164 14.05 2.35 -3.51
C SER A 164 14.72 1.14 -4.17
N ILE A 165 16.03 1.01 -3.96
CA ILE A 165 16.89 -0.05 -4.53
C ILE A 165 16.85 -1.29 -3.62
N ASP A 166 17.27 -2.43 -4.15
CA ASP A 166 17.49 -3.68 -3.42
C ASP A 166 16.26 -4.19 -2.66
N CYS A 167 15.07 -3.90 -3.17
CA CYS A 167 13.82 -4.39 -2.61
C CYS A 167 13.58 -5.85 -3.00
N SER A 168 12.68 -6.49 -2.26
CA SER A 168 12.05 -7.74 -2.63
C SER A 168 10.54 -7.53 -2.75
N VAL A 169 9.86 -8.43 -3.47
CA VAL A 169 8.38 -8.39 -3.59
C VAL A 169 7.72 -8.81 -2.29
N PHE A 170 8.21 -9.88 -1.67
CA PHE A 170 7.83 -10.28 -0.31
C PHE A 170 8.97 -9.92 0.64
N GLU A 171 8.81 -8.83 1.37
CA GLU A 171 9.85 -8.27 2.23
C GLU A 171 9.58 -8.60 3.68
N LYS A 172 10.59 -9.16 4.36
CA LYS A 172 10.50 -9.45 5.80
C LYS A 172 10.48 -8.16 6.60
N VAL A 173 9.41 -7.94 7.36
CA VAL A 173 9.27 -6.80 8.27
C VAL A 173 9.81 -7.17 9.66
N ASN A 174 9.47 -8.37 10.13
CA ASN A 174 10.01 -8.99 11.35
C ASN A 174 9.88 -10.52 11.25
N ASP A 175 10.13 -11.24 12.35
CA ASP A 175 10.17 -12.71 12.35
C ASP A 175 8.86 -13.42 12.02
N ASP A 176 7.71 -12.75 12.17
CA ASP A 176 6.39 -13.33 11.94
C ASP A 176 5.58 -12.58 10.88
N LYS A 177 6.19 -11.57 10.24
CA LYS A 177 5.50 -10.67 9.31
C LYS A 177 6.31 -10.37 8.06
N LEU A 178 5.66 -10.57 6.92
CA LEU A 178 6.10 -10.02 5.63
C LEU A 178 5.20 -8.85 5.23
N ARG A 179 5.69 -8.04 4.31
CA ARG A 179 4.86 -7.16 3.47
C ARG A 179 5.01 -7.56 2.02
N ILE A 180 3.94 -7.44 1.26
CA ILE A 180 4.04 -7.43 -0.20
C ILE A 180 4.29 -6.02 -0.69
N ARG A 181 5.21 -5.87 -1.63
CA ARG A 181 5.49 -4.64 -2.36
C ARG A 181 5.49 -5.00 -3.84
N TYR A 182 4.46 -4.56 -4.56
CA TYR A 182 4.28 -4.97 -5.96
C TYR A 182 3.68 -3.84 -6.79
N ARG A 183 4.26 -3.61 -7.97
CA ARG A 183 3.75 -2.75 -9.03
C ARG A 183 4.09 -3.37 -10.37
N TYR A 184 3.11 -3.45 -11.26
CA TYR A 184 3.32 -3.90 -12.63
C TYR A 184 3.09 -2.72 -13.59
N ASP A 185 3.99 -1.74 -13.52
CA ASP A 185 3.98 -0.52 -14.31
C ASP A 185 5.43 -0.02 -14.54
N SER A 186 5.59 1.12 -15.22
CA SER A 186 6.90 1.70 -15.56
C SER A 186 7.75 2.11 -14.35
N THR A 187 7.22 2.08 -13.13
CA THR A 187 7.95 2.43 -11.90
C THR A 187 8.68 1.25 -11.28
N ALA A 188 8.44 0.02 -11.74
CA ALA A 188 9.09 -1.19 -11.27
C ALA A 188 10.21 -1.63 -12.24
N PHE A 189 11.42 -1.73 -11.71
CA PHE A 189 12.61 -2.17 -12.43
C PHE A 189 13.05 -3.52 -11.86
N ILE A 190 13.20 -4.51 -12.72
CA ILE A 190 13.52 -5.88 -12.33
C ILE A 190 14.80 -6.32 -13.05
N PRO A 191 15.75 -6.96 -12.34
CA PRO A 191 16.88 -7.59 -13.00
C PRO A 191 16.42 -8.81 -13.80
N GLU A 192 17.18 -9.17 -14.83
CA GLU A 192 16.82 -10.26 -15.75
C GLU A 192 16.56 -11.58 -15.01
N TRP A 193 17.38 -11.91 -14.00
CA TRP A 193 17.26 -13.13 -13.20
C TRP A 193 15.94 -13.23 -12.41
N ALA A 194 15.29 -12.10 -12.09
CA ALA A 194 14.03 -12.09 -11.34
C ALA A 194 12.79 -12.00 -12.25
N SER A 195 12.97 -11.78 -13.55
CA SER A 195 11.88 -11.42 -14.47
C SER A 195 10.80 -12.48 -14.57
N ALA A 196 11.17 -13.76 -14.70
CA ALA A 196 10.20 -14.85 -14.77
C ALA A 196 9.32 -14.93 -13.52
N ALA A 197 9.91 -14.75 -12.33
CA ALA A 197 9.20 -14.80 -11.06
C ALA A 197 8.27 -13.59 -10.89
N PHE A 198 8.72 -12.39 -11.27
CA PHE A 198 7.90 -11.18 -11.21
C PHE A 198 6.69 -11.27 -12.15
N ASN A 199 6.90 -11.77 -13.36
CA ASN A 199 5.84 -12.01 -14.35
C ASN A 199 4.89 -13.14 -13.94
N HIS A 200 5.36 -14.09 -13.13
CA HIS A 200 4.50 -15.16 -12.61
C HIS A 200 3.34 -14.59 -11.80
N ILE A 201 3.58 -13.57 -10.95
CA ILE A 201 2.51 -12.94 -10.17
C ILE A 201 1.42 -12.38 -11.09
N GLN A 202 1.84 -11.60 -12.08
CA GLN A 202 0.92 -10.99 -13.04
C GLN A 202 0.12 -12.03 -13.82
N ASN A 203 0.80 -13.07 -14.32
CA ASN A 203 0.21 -14.07 -15.20
C ASN A 203 -0.70 -15.06 -14.47
N LYS A 204 -0.46 -15.33 -13.18
CA LYS A 204 -1.18 -16.36 -12.42
C LYS A 204 -2.23 -15.82 -11.46
N TYR A 205 -2.03 -14.63 -10.91
CA TYR A 205 -2.87 -14.12 -9.82
C TYR A 205 -3.61 -12.84 -10.18
N SER A 206 -2.96 -11.87 -10.83
CA SER A 206 -3.50 -10.50 -10.99
C SER A 206 -4.84 -10.41 -11.71
N SER A 207 -5.16 -11.35 -12.62
CA SER A 207 -6.42 -11.40 -13.37
C SER A 207 -7.17 -12.72 -13.19
N ASN A 208 -6.76 -13.54 -12.23
CA ASN A 208 -7.38 -14.85 -12.01
C ASN A 208 -8.60 -14.69 -11.10
N GLU A 209 -9.80 -15.04 -11.60
CA GLU A 209 -11.06 -14.92 -10.88
C GLU A 209 -11.05 -15.67 -9.54
N ASP A 210 -10.26 -16.73 -9.41
CA ASP A 210 -10.12 -17.44 -8.15
C ASP A 210 -9.46 -16.58 -7.08
N TYR A 211 -8.58 -15.64 -7.45
CA TYR A 211 -7.80 -14.78 -6.55
C TYR A 211 -8.37 -13.36 -6.42
N VAL A 212 -9.17 -12.93 -7.39
CA VAL A 212 -9.72 -11.58 -7.47
C VAL A 212 -10.98 -11.45 -6.63
N THR A 213 -11.07 -10.37 -5.85
CA THR A 213 -12.28 -9.96 -5.14
C THR A 213 -12.76 -8.61 -5.67
N ASN A 214 -13.90 -8.61 -6.35
CA ASN A 214 -14.50 -7.40 -6.89
C ASN A 214 -15.19 -6.56 -5.80
N ILE A 215 -14.93 -5.26 -5.78
CA ILE A 215 -15.44 -4.30 -4.80
C ILE A 215 -16.04 -3.09 -5.52
N SER A 216 -17.37 -3.01 -5.54
CA SER A 216 -18.10 -1.82 -5.94
C SER A 216 -18.43 -0.95 -4.72
N LEU A 217 -18.13 0.34 -4.84
CA LEU A 217 -18.44 1.35 -3.83
C LEU A 217 -19.55 2.26 -4.33
N GLU A 218 -20.52 2.50 -3.47
CA GLU A 218 -21.50 3.56 -3.64
C GLU A 218 -20.97 4.88 -3.07
N PRO A 219 -21.46 6.05 -3.57
CA PRO A 219 -21.11 7.33 -3.00
C PRO A 219 -21.27 7.37 -1.47
N GLY A 220 -20.26 7.89 -0.78
CA GLY A 220 -20.12 7.89 0.67
C GLY A 220 -19.37 6.69 1.24
N GLU A 221 -19.41 5.51 0.61
CA GLU A 221 -18.75 4.31 1.13
C GLU A 221 -17.22 4.43 1.13
N ILE A 222 -16.61 3.83 2.16
CA ILE A 222 -15.18 3.87 2.44
C ILE A 222 -14.61 2.45 2.36
N LEU A 223 -13.61 2.24 1.50
CA LEU A 223 -12.81 1.04 1.43
C LEU A 223 -11.50 1.24 2.19
N VAL A 224 -11.25 0.41 3.20
CA VAL A 224 -9.99 0.36 3.95
C VAL A 224 -9.24 -0.90 3.51
N MET A 225 -7.96 -0.77 3.18
CA MET A 225 -7.13 -1.89 2.70
C MET A 225 -5.81 -1.90 3.46
N ASP A 226 -5.46 -3.08 3.97
CA ASP A 226 -4.11 -3.37 4.44
C ASP A 226 -3.16 -3.37 3.25
N ASN A 227 -2.43 -2.27 3.08
CA ASN A 227 -1.55 -2.06 1.94
C ASN A 227 -0.24 -2.84 2.07
N LEU A 228 0.01 -3.51 3.20
CA LEU A 228 1.14 -4.44 3.35
C LEU A 228 0.78 -5.88 2.95
N ARG A 229 -0.51 -6.17 2.70
CA ARG A 229 -1.02 -7.50 2.34
C ARG A 229 -1.78 -7.50 1.02
N VAL A 230 -2.66 -6.54 0.79
CA VAL A 230 -3.63 -6.56 -0.31
C VAL A 230 -3.14 -5.69 -1.46
N LEU A 231 -3.09 -6.30 -2.65
CA LEU A 231 -2.93 -5.53 -3.88
C LEU A 231 -4.30 -5.00 -4.29
N HIS A 232 -4.37 -3.73 -4.66
CA HIS A 232 -5.60 -3.10 -5.12
C HIS A 232 -5.48 -2.64 -6.56
N ALA A 233 -6.62 -2.61 -7.24
CA ALA A 233 -6.73 -2.35 -8.65
C ALA A 233 -8.06 -1.70 -8.98
N ARG A 234 -8.18 -1.23 -10.23
CA ARG A 234 -9.40 -0.61 -10.74
C ARG A 234 -9.59 -0.97 -12.21
N HIS A 235 -10.80 -1.37 -12.57
CA HIS A 235 -11.16 -1.54 -13.98
C HIS A 235 -11.23 -0.19 -14.70
N LYS A 236 -10.93 -0.20 -16.00
CA LYS A 236 -11.14 0.96 -16.88
C LYS A 236 -12.55 1.52 -16.72
N PHE A 237 -12.69 2.83 -16.89
CA PHE A 237 -13.98 3.51 -16.82
C PHE A 237 -14.15 4.54 -17.90
N VAL A 238 -15.40 4.92 -18.13
CA VAL A 238 -15.77 6.05 -18.98
C VAL A 238 -16.59 7.02 -18.14
N ASN A 239 -16.14 8.27 -18.12
CA ASN A 239 -16.90 9.35 -17.50
C ASN A 239 -17.96 9.86 -18.50
N GLY A 240 -19.08 10.32 -17.96
CA GLY A 240 -20.12 11.00 -18.73
C GLY A 240 -20.55 12.26 -18.01
N ASN A 241 -21.85 12.43 -17.81
CA ASN A 241 -22.42 13.52 -17.00
C ASN A 241 -21.94 13.48 -15.54
N LYS A 242 -21.56 12.29 -15.05
CA LYS A 242 -20.88 12.10 -13.77
C LYS A 242 -19.43 11.72 -14.02
N GLN A 243 -18.54 12.38 -13.30
CA GLN A 243 -17.11 12.08 -13.29
C GLN A 243 -16.81 11.17 -12.10
N ARG A 244 -15.94 10.17 -12.27
CA ARG A 244 -15.42 9.41 -11.12
C ARG A 244 -14.65 10.35 -10.20
N LYS A 245 -15.01 10.38 -8.91
CA LYS A 245 -14.29 11.12 -7.87
C LYS A 245 -14.11 10.24 -6.65
N VAL A 246 -12.88 10.21 -6.14
CA VAL A 246 -12.48 9.43 -4.97
C VAL A 246 -11.58 10.28 -4.10
N ARG A 247 -11.76 10.22 -2.79
CA ARG A 247 -10.78 10.73 -1.82
C ARG A 247 -9.89 9.58 -1.37
N ARG A 248 -8.61 9.86 -1.15
CA ARG A 248 -7.65 8.87 -0.62
C ARG A 248 -6.87 9.43 0.55
N LEU A 249 -6.69 8.60 1.57
CA LEU A 249 -5.76 8.79 2.68
C LEU A 249 -4.79 7.62 2.77
N TRP A 250 -3.58 7.92 3.21
CA TRP A 250 -2.57 6.94 3.59
C TRP A 250 -2.38 6.98 5.10
N ILE A 251 -2.22 5.81 5.72
CA ILE A 251 -1.91 5.69 7.14
C ILE A 251 -0.48 5.21 7.28
N ALA A 252 0.30 5.92 8.10
CA ALA A 252 1.69 5.61 8.36
C ALA A 252 1.84 4.23 9.00
N ASP A 253 2.95 3.57 8.66
CA ASP A 253 3.40 2.38 9.40
C ASP A 253 3.64 2.75 10.88
N ASP A 254 3.36 1.80 11.77
CA ASP A 254 3.56 1.96 13.22
C ASP A 254 5.05 1.98 13.58
N SER A 255 5.93 1.56 12.66
CA SER A 255 7.36 1.62 12.85
C SER A 255 7.88 3.06 12.91
N SER A 256 8.48 3.43 14.05
CA SER A 256 8.98 4.79 14.31
C SER A 256 10.52 4.82 14.41
N THR A 257 11.22 4.18 13.47
CA THR A 257 12.69 4.19 13.48
C THR A 257 13.21 5.62 13.29
N THR A 258 14.00 6.07 14.26
CA THR A 258 14.69 7.36 14.23
C THR A 258 16.14 7.16 13.82
N PHE A 259 16.65 8.04 12.96
CA PHE A 259 18.02 8.01 12.50
C PHE A 259 18.82 9.21 13.02
N LYS A 260 20.05 8.91 13.40
CA LYS A 260 21.09 9.90 13.65
C LYS A 260 22.35 9.46 12.91
N ASN A 261 23.15 10.42 12.47
CA ASN A 261 24.49 10.12 11.98
C ASN A 261 25.38 9.64 13.14
N ILE A 262 26.60 9.16 12.82
CA ILE A 262 27.55 8.68 13.83
C ILE A 262 27.99 9.74 14.85
N LEU A 263 27.75 11.03 14.55
CA LEU A 263 27.99 12.16 15.44
C LEU A 263 26.76 12.52 16.30
N ASN A 264 25.73 11.65 16.34
CA ASN A 264 24.49 11.83 17.09
C ASN A 264 23.66 13.06 16.64
N GLN A 265 23.71 13.40 15.35
CA GLN A 265 22.97 14.52 14.74
C GLN A 265 21.97 14.01 13.69
N SER A 266 20.93 14.80 13.41
CA SER A 266 20.01 14.57 12.28
C SER A 266 20.07 15.75 11.30
N PRO A 267 21.21 15.98 10.60
CA PRO A 267 21.33 17.11 9.70
C PRO A 267 20.47 16.89 8.45
N VAL A 268 19.69 17.89 8.07
CA VAL A 268 18.92 17.84 6.82
C VAL A 268 19.87 17.73 5.62
N ARG A 269 19.62 16.73 4.77
CA ARG A 269 20.36 16.50 3.51
C ARG A 269 19.44 16.67 2.31
N ARG A 270 19.96 17.21 1.22
CA ARG A 270 19.21 17.43 -0.03
C ARG A 270 18.53 16.15 -0.55
N ALA A 271 19.23 15.01 -0.46
CA ALA A 271 18.71 13.70 -0.85
C ALA A 271 17.46 13.26 -0.08
N MET A 272 17.13 13.91 1.05
CA MET A 272 15.99 13.59 1.89
C MET A 272 14.79 14.54 1.68
N LEU A 273 15.01 15.65 0.97
CA LEU A 273 13.94 16.63 0.70
C LEU A 273 12.75 16.01 -0.08
N PRO A 274 12.95 15.12 -1.07
CA PRO A 274 11.84 14.45 -1.74
C PRO A 274 10.86 13.73 -0.78
N PHE A 275 11.39 13.11 0.28
CA PHE A 275 10.59 12.37 1.26
C PHE A 275 9.75 13.26 2.19
N GLN A 276 10.07 14.55 2.31
CA GLN A 276 9.31 15.48 3.15
C GLN A 276 7.87 15.67 2.68
N LYS A 277 7.62 15.47 1.37
CA LYS A 277 6.29 15.48 0.76
C LYS A 277 5.39 14.34 1.29
N TYR A 278 5.99 13.35 1.98
CA TYR A 278 5.34 12.15 2.50
C TYR A 278 5.41 12.09 4.03
N ASN A 279 5.52 13.24 4.69
CA ASN A 279 5.65 13.29 6.14
C ASN A 279 4.43 12.66 6.86
N VAL A 280 4.57 12.38 8.15
CA VAL A 280 3.47 11.88 8.99
C VAL A 280 2.89 13.04 9.78
N ALA A 281 1.56 13.15 9.77
CA ALA A 281 0.84 14.13 10.59
C ALA A 281 1.26 13.96 12.06
N PRO A 282 1.50 15.06 12.80
CA PRO A 282 1.74 14.95 14.23
C PRO A 282 0.54 14.28 14.88
N GLN A 283 0.78 13.55 15.97
CA GLN A 283 -0.29 13.07 16.82
C GLN A 283 -0.95 14.30 17.46
N GLY A 284 -1.94 14.87 16.78
CA GLY A 284 -2.86 15.83 17.40
C GLY A 284 -3.61 15.15 18.53
N ASN A 285 -4.28 15.91 19.39
CA ASN A 285 -5.12 15.45 20.52
C ASN A 285 -6.33 14.60 20.07
N ALA A 286 -6.14 13.62 19.17
CA ALA A 286 -7.14 12.65 18.80
C ALA A 286 -7.22 11.61 19.92
N GLU A 287 -8.24 11.75 20.77
CA GLU A 287 -8.65 10.78 21.79
C GLU A 287 -9.21 9.48 21.18
N HIS A 288 -8.70 9.06 20.01
CA HIS A 288 -9.17 7.86 19.34
C HIS A 288 -8.20 6.72 19.61
N LEU A 289 -8.71 5.67 20.26
CA LEU A 289 -8.03 4.38 20.30
C LEU A 289 -7.96 3.84 18.88
N PHE A 290 -6.74 3.54 18.41
CA PHE A 290 -6.55 2.90 17.12
C PHE A 290 -7.15 1.49 17.14
N ILE A 291 -7.60 1.03 15.99
CA ILE A 291 -8.03 -0.35 15.83
C ILE A 291 -6.87 -1.31 16.13
N GLU A 292 -7.17 -2.37 16.88
CA GLU A 292 -6.22 -3.44 17.13
C GLU A 292 -6.18 -4.37 15.91
N TYR A 293 -5.24 -4.11 14.99
CA TYR A 293 -5.00 -4.91 13.80
C TYR A 293 -3.53 -4.81 13.40
N ALA A 294 -2.91 -5.97 13.11
CA ALA A 294 -1.52 -6.03 12.65
C ALA A 294 -1.48 -6.18 11.13
N CYS A 295 -1.23 -5.09 10.41
CA CYS A 295 -1.07 -5.11 8.95
C CYS A 295 0.07 -6.03 8.50
N GLY A 296 -0.10 -6.71 7.36
CA GLY A 296 0.91 -7.52 6.69
C GLY A 296 0.47 -8.95 6.40
N ILE A 297 1.39 -9.72 5.83
CA ILE A 297 1.26 -11.15 5.59
C ILE A 297 1.82 -11.88 6.81
N HIS A 298 1.02 -12.77 7.40
CA HIS A 298 1.43 -13.61 8.51
C HIS A 298 2.35 -14.71 8.00
N TYR A 299 3.57 -14.71 8.53
CA TYR A 299 4.63 -15.62 8.17
C TYR A 299 4.95 -16.52 9.35
N GLN A 300 5.03 -17.84 9.11
CA GLN A 300 5.43 -18.81 10.13
C GLN A 300 6.88 -19.21 9.87
N SER A 301 7.80 -18.73 10.71
CA SER A 301 9.25 -19.01 10.61
C SER A 301 9.64 -20.49 10.70
N GLY A 302 8.69 -21.39 11.00
CA GLY A 302 8.89 -22.84 11.12
C GLY A 302 8.39 -23.70 9.95
N LYS A 303 7.64 -23.15 8.98
CA LYS A 303 7.36 -23.87 7.72
C LYS A 303 8.59 -23.74 6.82
N CYS A 304 9.62 -24.50 7.19
CA CYS A 304 10.87 -24.59 6.46
C CYS A 304 10.57 -24.82 4.97
N LEU A 305 11.12 -23.95 4.12
CA LEU A 305 11.29 -24.22 2.70
C LEU A 305 12.21 -25.45 2.60
N SER A 306 11.60 -26.63 2.67
CA SER A 306 12.30 -27.87 2.96
C SER A 306 13.35 -28.20 1.88
N LYS A 307 14.56 -28.56 2.35
CA LYS A 307 15.70 -29.20 1.65
C LYS A 307 16.49 -28.42 0.59
N ALA A 308 16.16 -27.16 0.27
CA ALA A 308 16.98 -26.35 -0.64
C ALA A 308 17.69 -25.15 0.04
N TYR A 309 17.62 -25.08 1.38
CA TYR A 309 18.19 -23.97 2.16
C TYR A 309 19.70 -24.08 2.37
N ASP A 310 20.27 -25.29 2.35
CA ASP A 310 21.67 -25.49 2.75
C ASP A 310 22.70 -25.33 1.60
N GLU A 311 22.29 -25.21 0.34
CA GLU A 311 23.23 -25.23 -0.79
C GLU A 311 23.58 -23.86 -1.40
N LEU A 312 22.93 -22.76 -0.99
CA LEU A 312 23.12 -21.45 -1.63
C LEU A 312 23.70 -20.34 -0.75
N ASP A 313 23.73 -20.49 0.58
CA ASP A 313 24.52 -19.62 1.46
C ASP A 313 26.05 -19.85 1.29
N MET A 314 26.44 -20.81 0.45
CA MET A 314 27.83 -21.08 0.07
C MET A 314 28.29 -20.38 -1.23
N ILE A 315 27.44 -19.58 -1.89
CA ILE A 315 27.78 -18.89 -3.15
C ILE A 315 27.81 -17.35 -2.99
N ALA A 316 27.61 -16.84 -1.77
CA ALA A 316 27.73 -15.42 -1.45
C ALA A 316 28.90 -15.12 -0.50
N GLU A 317 30.11 -15.53 -0.89
CA GLU A 317 31.40 -14.95 -0.45
C GLU A 317 32.20 -14.49 -1.68
#